data_AF-A0AAT9HXR7-F1
#
_entry.id   AF-A0AAT9HXR7-F1
#
_cell.length_a   1.000
_cell.length_b   1.000
_cell.length_c   1.000
_cell.angle_alpha   90.00
_cell.angle_beta   90.00
_cell.angle_gamma   90.00
#
_symmetry.space_group_name_H-M   'P 1'
#
loop_
_entity.id
_entity.type
_entity.pdbx_description
1 polymer ?
#
loop_
_entity_poly.entity_id
_entity_poly.type
_entity_poly.pdbx_seq_one_letter_code
_entity_poly.pdbx_strand_id
1 'polypeptide(L)'
;MFWSLHLPDGHTPDRAVAATLDHLDLARTVVAAHGEGLYPARTAGEVADARNRGRVAVLFGPATAAALGDSLGVLRSLYTLGLRVLSLTGVSWAGPAGLTRFGEETVREMNRLGMIADLSYASAPTIRRVLTLSKAPVLFSRSAACALRPHPANLPDDLLAEVARTRSLCMVPLAAEQSGPAVRDVADQLDHIRAIAGPECVGLSGTYDTGGAYPRELADPSCYPRLIAELLRRGWEESEVALLTWGNVQRVLRGPRSPRTRSSSAGPRPRRPSGNWTAEGLSAAWDAWTGRTPVPRAPWALAHRGPAGWGRMGRCAGSAD
;
A
#
# COMPACT_ATOMS: atom_id res chain seq x y z
N MET A 1 3.16 -3.76 -1.83
CA MET A 1 4.47 -3.40 -1.24
C MET A 1 4.85 -2.03 -1.71
N PHE A 2 5.43 -1.22 -0.83
CA PHE A 2 6.12 0.01 -1.20
C PHE A 2 7.58 -0.34 -1.48
N TRP A 3 8.07 -0.06 -2.69
CA TRP A 3 9.48 -0.19 -3.01
C TRP A 3 10.14 1.15 -2.83
N SER A 4 10.96 1.23 -1.77
CA SER A 4 11.70 2.44 -1.44
C SER A 4 12.64 2.80 -2.58
N LEU A 5 12.69 4.10 -2.91
CA LEU A 5 13.63 4.68 -3.87
C LEU A 5 14.59 5.62 -3.14
N HIS A 6 14.87 5.34 -1.87
CA HIS A 6 15.91 6.05 -1.13
C HIS A 6 17.27 5.84 -1.78
N LEU A 7 17.97 6.94 -2.01
CA LEU A 7 19.34 6.91 -2.51
C LEU A 7 20.29 6.62 -1.33
N PRO A 8 21.39 5.86 -1.54
CA PRO A 8 22.46 5.75 -0.56
C PRO A 8 23.03 7.12 -0.18
N ASP A 9 23.53 7.24 1.04
CA ASP A 9 24.23 8.44 1.51
C ASP A 9 25.41 8.79 0.59
N GLY A 10 25.64 10.09 0.37
CA GLY A 10 26.78 10.59 -0.42
C GLY A 10 26.47 11.07 -1.84
N HIS A 11 25.21 11.04 -2.28
CA HIS A 11 24.82 11.72 -3.51
C HIS A 11 24.81 13.24 -3.32
N THR A 12 25.42 13.97 -4.25
CA THR A 12 25.29 15.43 -4.26
C THR A 12 23.85 15.82 -4.60
N PRO A 13 23.30 16.90 -4.02
CA PRO A 13 21.96 17.40 -4.35
C PRO A 13 21.73 17.54 -5.85
N ASP A 14 22.77 17.94 -6.59
CA ASP A 14 22.76 18.15 -8.04
C ASP A 14 22.47 16.88 -8.86
N ARG A 15 22.69 15.69 -8.28
CA ARG A 15 22.40 14.40 -8.94
C ARG A 15 21.21 13.66 -8.36
N ALA A 16 20.57 14.18 -7.31
CA ALA A 16 19.47 13.49 -6.63
C ALA A 16 18.29 13.20 -7.57
N VAL A 17 17.96 14.14 -8.48
CA VAL A 17 16.90 13.94 -9.48
C VAL A 17 17.25 12.80 -10.44
N ALA A 18 18.45 12.85 -11.03
CA ALA A 18 18.90 11.84 -12.00
C ALA A 18 18.99 10.45 -11.34
N ALA A 19 19.62 10.34 -10.17
CA ALA A 19 19.74 9.08 -9.45
C ALA A 19 18.36 8.50 -9.04
N THR A 20 17.39 9.35 -8.71
CA THR A 20 16.02 8.87 -8.43
C THR A 20 15.34 8.34 -9.69
N LEU A 21 15.58 8.97 -10.85
CA LEU A 21 15.08 8.49 -12.13
C LEU A 21 15.71 7.14 -12.49
N ASP A 22 17.02 6.98 -12.30
CA ASP A 22 17.73 5.72 -12.55
C ASP A 22 17.19 4.58 -11.67
N HIS A 23 16.98 4.83 -10.37
CA HIS A 23 16.38 3.84 -9.49
C HIS A 23 14.91 3.54 -9.82
N LEU A 24 14.13 4.54 -10.21
CA LEU A 24 12.75 4.32 -10.65
C LEU A 24 12.71 3.48 -11.94
N ASP A 25 13.62 3.74 -12.88
CA ASP A 25 13.75 2.97 -14.11
C ASP A 25 14.17 1.52 -13.83
N LEU A 26 15.19 1.32 -12.99
CA LEU A 26 15.62 -0.01 -12.55
C LEU A 26 14.46 -0.79 -11.90
N ALA A 27 13.76 -0.17 -10.95
CA ALA A 27 12.62 -0.77 -10.26
C ALA A 27 11.51 -1.18 -11.25
N ARG A 28 11.23 -0.33 -12.24
CA ARG A 28 10.25 -0.62 -13.30
C ARG A 28 10.72 -1.75 -14.21
N THR A 29 12.01 -1.79 -14.56
CA THR A 29 12.61 -2.85 -15.37
C THR A 29 12.50 -4.21 -14.68
N VAL A 30 12.81 -4.27 -13.38
CA VAL A 30 12.65 -5.50 -12.57
C VAL A 30 11.19 -5.94 -12.53
N VAL A 31 10.25 -5.02 -12.27
CA VAL A 31 8.81 -5.36 -12.25
C VAL A 31 8.33 -5.88 -13.61
N ALA A 32 8.81 -5.30 -14.71
CA ALA A 32 8.48 -5.75 -16.06
C ALA A 32 9.05 -7.15 -16.36
N ALA A 33 10.29 -7.42 -15.96
CA ALA A 33 10.94 -8.72 -16.13
C ALA A 33 10.27 -9.85 -15.33
N HIS A 34 9.61 -9.51 -14.21
CA HIS A 34 8.91 -10.46 -13.33
C HIS A 34 7.39 -10.27 -13.32
N GLY A 35 6.81 -9.93 -14.47
CA GLY A 35 5.38 -9.60 -14.60
C GLY A 35 4.41 -10.73 -14.25
N GLU A 36 4.86 -11.98 -14.14
CA GLU A 36 4.03 -13.09 -13.65
C GLU A 36 3.70 -12.95 -12.15
N GLY A 37 4.67 -12.49 -11.35
CA GLY A 37 4.54 -12.36 -9.89
C GLY A 37 4.38 -10.93 -9.40
N LEU A 38 4.89 -9.94 -10.14
CA LEU A 38 4.86 -8.52 -9.77
C LEU A 38 3.88 -7.73 -10.65
N TYR A 39 3.25 -6.71 -10.06
CA TYR A 39 2.33 -5.83 -10.76
C TYR A 39 2.61 -4.37 -10.38
N PRO A 40 3.02 -3.50 -11.33
CA PRO A 40 3.23 -2.09 -11.03
C PRO A 40 1.88 -1.42 -10.79
N ALA A 41 1.71 -0.82 -9.62
CA ALA A 41 0.45 -0.24 -9.20
C ALA A 41 0.62 1.23 -8.79
N ARG A 42 -0.41 2.01 -9.07
CA ARG A 42 -0.49 3.46 -8.93
C ARG A 42 -1.73 3.90 -8.16
N THR A 43 -2.74 3.04 -8.09
CA THR A 43 -4.03 3.33 -7.47
C THR A 43 -4.47 2.19 -6.58
N ALA A 44 -5.36 2.46 -5.62
CA ALA A 44 -5.95 1.42 -4.78
C ALA A 44 -6.65 0.32 -5.62
N GLY A 45 -7.26 0.68 -6.75
CA GLY A 45 -7.92 -0.26 -7.66
C GLY A 45 -6.94 -1.23 -8.31
N GLU A 46 -5.82 -0.74 -8.84
CA GLU A 46 -4.76 -1.57 -9.41
C GLU A 46 -4.12 -2.48 -8.36
N VAL A 47 -3.95 -1.96 -7.16
CA VAL A 47 -3.43 -2.72 -6.02
C VAL A 47 -4.40 -3.86 -5.66
N ALA A 48 -5.72 -3.62 -5.68
CA ALA A 48 -6.73 -4.67 -5.52
C ALA A 48 -6.78 -5.68 -6.68
N ASP A 49 -6.61 -5.22 -7.92
CA ASP A 49 -6.56 -6.08 -9.11
C ASP A 49 -5.36 -7.03 -9.08
N ALA A 50 -4.17 -6.53 -8.73
CA ALA A 50 -2.97 -7.35 -8.55
C ALA A 50 -3.21 -8.49 -7.55
N ARG A 51 -3.80 -8.18 -6.39
CA ARG A 51 -4.16 -9.18 -5.37
C ARG A 51 -5.12 -10.24 -5.92
N ASN A 52 -6.16 -9.83 -6.65
CA ASN A 52 -7.13 -10.76 -7.24
C ASN A 52 -6.52 -11.67 -8.30
N ARG A 53 -5.42 -11.25 -8.93
CA ARG A 53 -4.64 -12.04 -9.89
C ARG A 53 -3.54 -12.88 -9.22
N GLY A 54 -3.46 -12.89 -7.89
CA GLY A 54 -2.39 -13.59 -7.17
C GLY A 54 -1.01 -12.96 -7.32
N ARG A 55 -0.95 -11.69 -7.74
CA ARG A 55 0.31 -10.93 -7.93
C ARG A 55 0.57 -9.97 -6.79
N VAL A 56 1.83 -9.65 -6.59
CA VAL A 56 2.27 -8.65 -5.62
C VAL A 56 2.24 -7.26 -6.26
N ALA A 57 1.34 -6.40 -5.76
CA ALA A 57 1.31 -4.99 -6.14
C ALA A 57 2.58 -4.27 -5.67
N VAL A 58 3.24 -3.56 -6.58
CA VAL A 58 4.43 -2.74 -6.32
C VAL A 58 4.07 -1.27 -6.52
N LEU A 59 4.14 -0.49 -5.45
CA LEU A 59 4.00 0.97 -5.45
C LEU A 59 5.41 1.57 -5.32
N PHE A 60 5.76 2.49 -6.21
CA PHE A 60 7.08 3.13 -6.18
C PHE A 60 7.11 4.27 -5.15
N GLY A 61 8.09 4.22 -4.26
CA GLY A 61 8.30 5.17 -3.16
C GLY A 61 8.23 4.49 -1.79
N PRO A 62 8.71 5.17 -0.72
CA PRO A 62 9.10 6.58 -0.70
C PRO A 62 10.43 6.87 -1.42
N ALA A 63 10.46 7.96 -2.19
CA ALA A 63 11.69 8.65 -2.59
C ALA A 63 11.96 9.81 -1.61
N THR A 64 13.21 10.27 -1.50
CA THR A 64 13.57 11.41 -0.65
C THR A 64 13.16 12.74 -1.28
N ALA A 65 12.85 13.74 -0.47
CA ALA A 65 12.50 15.08 -0.95
C ALA A 65 13.60 15.75 -1.80
N ALA A 66 14.87 15.36 -1.59
CA ALA A 66 15.99 15.80 -2.43
C ALA A 66 15.79 15.46 -3.92
N ALA A 67 15.01 14.42 -4.23
CA ALA A 67 14.64 14.04 -5.60
C ALA A 67 13.86 15.13 -6.36
N LEU A 68 13.33 16.15 -5.66
CA LEU A 68 12.61 17.24 -6.30
C LEU A 68 13.53 18.30 -6.91
N GLY A 69 14.78 18.42 -6.44
CA GLY A 69 15.64 19.56 -6.79
C GLY A 69 14.92 20.90 -6.60
N ASP A 70 14.12 21.02 -5.53
CA ASP A 70 13.26 22.17 -5.19
C ASP A 70 12.34 22.65 -6.33
N SER A 71 11.88 21.72 -7.18
CA SER A 71 10.98 22.01 -8.31
C SER A 71 9.67 21.23 -8.26
N LEU A 72 8.55 21.96 -8.23
CA LEU A 72 7.21 21.36 -8.39
C LEU A 72 6.99 20.74 -9.78
N GLY A 73 7.76 21.19 -10.79
CA GLY A 73 7.76 20.58 -12.12
C GLY A 73 8.29 19.14 -12.05
N VAL A 74 9.41 18.94 -11.36
CA VAL A 74 10.01 17.62 -11.12
C VAL A 74 9.06 16.72 -10.34
N LEU A 75 8.40 17.25 -9.29
CA LEU A 75 7.38 16.52 -8.53
C LEU A 75 6.28 15.93 -9.44
N ARG A 76 5.72 16.74 -10.35
CA ARG A 76 4.70 16.30 -11.32
C ARG A 76 5.24 15.26 -12.29
N SER A 77 6.47 15.44 -12.76
CA SER A 77 7.13 14.49 -13.66
C SER A 77 7.34 13.14 -12.99
N LEU A 78 7.88 13.10 -11.76
CA LEU A 78 8.06 11.87 -10.99
C LEU A 78 6.73 11.16 -10.71
N TYR A 79 5.68 11.93 -10.37
CA TYR A 79 4.34 11.37 -10.21
C TYR A 79 3.84 10.70 -11.49
N THR A 80 4.02 11.35 -12.64
CA THR A 80 3.65 10.82 -13.96
C THR A 80 4.42 9.54 -14.29
N LEU A 81 5.70 9.48 -13.92
CA LEU A 81 6.56 8.30 -14.07
C LEU A 81 6.22 7.16 -13.11
N GLY A 82 5.35 7.39 -12.13
CA GLY A 82 4.79 6.34 -11.27
C GLY A 82 5.15 6.45 -9.79
N LEU A 83 5.92 7.46 -9.38
CA LEU A 83 6.19 7.72 -7.96
C LEU A 83 4.88 8.03 -7.22
N ARG A 84 4.62 7.37 -6.09
CA ARG A 84 3.38 7.54 -5.31
C ARG A 84 3.60 8.04 -3.90
N VAL A 85 4.81 7.88 -3.36
CA VAL A 85 5.15 8.29 -2.00
C VAL A 85 6.44 9.13 -2.03
N LEU A 86 6.44 10.25 -1.32
CA LEU A 86 7.62 11.11 -1.15
C LEU A 86 7.84 11.40 0.35
N SER A 87 9.04 11.13 0.84
CA SER A 87 9.47 11.46 2.20
C SER A 87 9.87 12.93 2.29
N LEU A 88 9.25 13.69 3.19
CA LEU A 88 9.46 15.13 3.39
C LEU A 88 10.56 15.43 4.40
N THR A 89 11.74 14.81 4.21
CA THR A 89 12.90 14.95 5.10
C THR A 89 14.19 15.19 4.30
N GLY A 90 15.22 15.69 4.98
CA GLY A 90 16.56 15.87 4.38
C GLY A 90 16.68 17.08 3.44
N VAL A 91 15.81 18.08 3.58
CA VAL A 91 15.76 19.26 2.69
C VAL A 91 15.57 20.55 3.49
N SER A 92 16.05 21.67 2.96
CA SER A 92 16.03 22.98 3.65
C SER A 92 14.61 23.50 3.92
N TRP A 93 13.65 23.12 3.09
CA TRP A 93 12.26 23.58 3.18
C TRP A 93 11.35 22.75 4.09
N ALA A 94 11.83 21.63 4.62
CA ALA A 94 11.15 20.78 5.61
C ALA A 94 12.17 20.29 6.66
N GLY A 95 12.25 20.99 7.79
CA GLY A 95 13.32 20.81 8.76
C GLY A 95 12.88 20.99 10.22
N PRO A 96 13.82 21.21 11.15
CA PRO A 96 13.51 21.36 12.57
C PRO A 96 12.52 22.49 12.89
N ALA A 97 12.52 23.56 12.09
CA ALA A 97 11.59 24.69 12.24
C ALA A 97 10.20 24.45 11.60
N GLY A 98 9.97 23.29 10.98
CA GLY A 98 8.74 22.98 10.25
C GLY A 98 8.90 23.15 8.74
N LEU A 99 7.81 23.57 8.07
CA LEU A 99 7.78 23.85 6.64
C LEU A 99 8.00 25.32 6.33
N THR A 100 8.78 25.60 5.28
CA THR A 100 8.78 26.92 4.64
C THR A 100 7.58 27.08 3.71
N ARG A 101 7.40 28.28 3.12
CA ARG A 101 6.37 28.52 2.11
C ARG A 101 6.44 27.52 0.94
N PHE A 102 7.64 27.25 0.42
CA PHE A 102 7.83 26.27 -0.65
C PHE A 102 7.45 24.85 -0.20
N GLY A 103 7.80 24.47 1.03
CA GLY A 103 7.39 23.19 1.62
C GLY A 103 5.87 23.05 1.72
N GLU A 104 5.17 24.12 2.09
CA GLU A 104 3.70 24.12 2.10
C GLU A 104 3.09 24.03 0.71
N GLU A 105 3.65 24.73 -0.28
CA GLU A 105 3.22 24.63 -1.68
C GLU A 105 3.45 23.21 -2.22
N THR A 106 4.56 22.56 -1.84
CA THR A 106 4.84 21.15 -2.14
C THR A 106 3.76 20.23 -1.57
N VAL A 107 3.39 20.37 -0.29
CA VAL A 107 2.31 19.56 0.31
C VAL A 107 0.97 19.77 -0.40
N ARG A 108 0.63 21.02 -0.76
CA ARG A 108 -0.60 21.32 -1.52
C ARG A 108 -0.58 20.67 -2.91
N GLU A 109 0.55 20.70 -3.59
CA GLU A 109 0.71 20.05 -4.91
C GLU A 109 0.63 18.52 -4.81
N MET A 110 1.22 17.93 -3.77
CA MET A 110 1.09 16.49 -3.49
C MET A 110 -0.37 16.10 -3.26
N ASN A 111 -1.11 16.86 -2.47
CA ASN A 111 -2.55 16.66 -2.28
C ASN A 111 -3.33 16.78 -3.61
N ARG A 112 -2.98 17.74 -4.47
CA ARG A 112 -3.62 17.90 -5.79
C ARG A 112 -3.36 16.71 -6.70
N LEU A 113 -2.15 16.16 -6.68
CA LEU A 113 -1.76 14.98 -7.47
C LEU A 113 -2.31 13.67 -6.88
N GLY A 114 -2.64 13.63 -5.59
CA GLY A 114 -2.86 12.38 -4.87
C GLY A 114 -1.56 11.62 -4.61
N MET A 115 -0.43 12.34 -4.46
CA MET A 115 0.81 11.79 -3.94
C MET A 115 0.76 11.72 -2.42
N ILE A 116 1.20 10.60 -1.85
CA ILE A 116 1.24 10.38 -0.41
C ILE A 116 2.50 11.05 0.16
N ALA A 117 2.31 11.90 1.17
CA ALA A 117 3.41 12.41 1.97
C ALA A 117 3.83 11.38 3.00
N ASP A 118 5.12 11.05 3.03
CA ASP A 118 5.75 10.26 4.09
C ASP A 118 6.50 11.17 5.06
N LEU A 119 6.28 10.95 6.35
CA LEU A 119 6.80 11.77 7.45
C LEU A 119 7.69 11.00 8.42
N SER A 120 8.09 9.77 8.08
CA SER A 120 9.11 9.07 8.86
C SER A 120 10.41 9.89 8.90
N TYR A 121 11.02 10.00 10.09
CA TYR A 121 12.17 10.86 10.43
C TYR A 121 11.92 12.39 10.38
N ALA A 122 10.69 12.85 10.10
CA ALA A 122 10.40 14.27 10.14
C ALA A 122 10.40 14.82 11.57
N SER A 123 10.77 16.09 11.73
CA SER A 123 10.70 16.77 13.02
C SER A 123 9.24 16.94 13.48
N ALA A 124 9.00 16.99 14.79
CA ALA A 124 7.65 17.22 15.31
C ALA A 124 6.99 18.51 14.75
N PRO A 125 7.69 19.66 14.61
CA PRO A 125 7.12 20.84 13.95
C PRO A 125 6.72 20.60 12.49
N THR A 126 7.51 19.85 11.72
CA THR A 126 7.16 19.48 10.34
C THR A 126 5.95 18.56 10.32
N ILE A 127 5.91 17.55 11.18
CA ILE A 127 4.78 16.61 11.29
C ILE A 127 3.49 17.38 11.55
N ARG A 128 3.45 18.19 12.60
CA ARG A 128 2.25 18.96 12.97
C ARG A 128 1.81 19.92 11.87
N ARG A 129 2.78 20.57 11.19
CA ARG A 129 2.46 21.49 10.09
C ARG A 129 1.86 20.75 8.90
N VAL A 130 2.43 19.61 8.51
CA VAL A 130 1.89 18.78 7.41
C VAL A 130 0.51 18.22 7.78
N LEU A 131 0.31 17.70 9.00
CA LEU A 131 -0.97 17.19 9.48
C LEU A 131 -2.07 18.26 9.55
N THR A 132 -1.69 19.52 9.77
CA THR A 132 -2.61 20.66 9.73
C THR A 132 -2.98 21.06 8.29
N LEU A 133 -2.00 21.01 7.38
CA LEU A 133 -2.15 21.49 6.00
C LEU A 133 -2.78 20.45 5.07
N SER A 134 -2.44 19.17 5.25
CA SER A 134 -2.80 18.11 4.33
C SER A 134 -4.30 17.80 4.39
N LYS A 135 -4.93 17.76 3.21
CA LYS A 135 -6.33 17.35 3.03
C LYS A 135 -6.48 15.83 2.88
N ALA A 136 -5.38 15.12 2.77
CA ALA A 136 -5.32 13.67 2.64
C ALA A 136 -4.55 13.04 3.82
N PRO A 137 -4.88 11.79 4.20
CA PRO A 137 -4.06 11.03 5.14
C PRO A 137 -2.60 10.96 4.69
N VAL A 138 -1.68 11.09 5.63
CA VAL A 138 -0.24 10.92 5.38
C VAL A 138 0.24 9.55 5.83
N LEU A 139 1.47 9.23 5.49
CA LEU A 139 2.14 7.98 5.82
C LEU A 139 3.31 8.25 6.78
N PHE A 140 3.54 7.32 7.68
CA PHE A 140 4.82 7.13 8.35
C PHE A 140 5.28 5.74 7.94
N SER A 141 6.10 5.67 6.90
CA SER A 141 6.46 4.41 6.23
C SER A 141 7.35 3.49 7.09
N ARG A 142 7.98 4.03 8.13
CA ARG A 142 8.86 3.29 9.06
C ARG A 142 9.00 3.97 10.42
N SER A 143 7.90 4.03 11.17
CA SER A 143 7.88 4.58 12.53
C SER A 143 7.18 3.64 13.50
N ALA A 144 7.70 3.53 14.72
CA ALA A 144 7.08 2.79 15.83
C ALA A 144 6.76 3.74 17.00
N ALA A 145 6.38 3.22 18.17
CA ALA A 145 6.07 4.02 19.35
C ALA A 145 7.33 4.32 20.17
N CYS A 146 7.57 5.61 20.42
CA CYS A 146 8.71 6.09 21.19
C CYS A 146 8.63 5.67 22.67
N ALA A 147 7.41 5.56 23.22
CA ALA A 147 7.17 5.14 24.59
C ALA A 147 7.73 3.74 24.93
N LEU A 148 7.70 2.82 23.95
CA LEU A 148 8.24 1.47 24.12
C LEU A 148 9.71 1.37 23.72
N ARG A 149 10.14 2.14 22.71
CA ARG A 149 11.52 2.16 22.24
C ARG A 149 11.92 3.56 21.76
N PRO A 150 12.71 4.30 22.55
CA PRO A 150 13.22 5.60 22.15
C PRO A 150 14.10 5.49 20.90
N HIS A 151 13.69 6.14 19.82
CA HIS A 151 14.41 6.20 18.56
C HIS A 151 14.00 7.47 17.81
N PRO A 152 14.90 8.19 17.11
CA PRO A 152 14.58 9.46 16.44
C PRO A 152 13.43 9.37 15.41
N ALA A 153 13.20 8.19 14.83
CA ALA A 153 12.12 7.95 13.88
C ALA A 153 10.80 7.48 14.51
N ASN A 154 10.80 7.16 15.81
CA ASN A 154 9.62 6.67 16.52
C ASN A 154 8.79 7.84 17.05
N LEU A 155 7.47 7.69 17.02
CA LEU A 155 6.53 8.75 17.34
C LEU A 155 6.20 8.73 18.84
N PRO A 156 6.26 9.87 19.53
CA PRO A 156 5.65 10.02 20.84
C PRO A 156 4.12 9.93 20.75
N ASP A 157 3.49 9.60 21.87
CA ASP A 157 2.05 9.30 21.95
C ASP A 157 1.15 10.48 21.53
N ASP A 158 1.60 11.72 21.75
CA ASP A 158 0.88 12.91 21.31
C ASP A 158 0.83 13.02 19.77
N LEU A 159 1.92 12.67 19.08
CA LEU A 159 1.91 12.57 17.61
C LEU A 159 1.09 11.38 17.12
N LEU A 160 1.09 10.24 17.83
CA LEU A 160 0.20 9.12 17.50
C LEU A 160 -1.29 9.49 17.63
N ALA A 161 -1.66 10.32 18.62
CA ALA A 161 -3.01 10.85 18.72
C ALA A 161 -3.36 11.78 17.52
N GLU A 162 -2.41 12.57 17.02
CA GLU A 162 -2.60 13.36 15.80
C GLU A 162 -2.73 12.48 14.53
N VAL A 163 -2.01 11.35 14.47
CA VAL A 163 -2.19 10.32 13.43
C VAL A 163 -3.63 9.81 13.44
N ALA A 164 -4.17 9.50 14.62
CA ALA A 164 -5.57 9.09 14.80
C ALA A 164 -6.55 10.14 14.25
N ARG A 165 -6.38 11.39 14.69
CA ARG A 165 -7.25 12.52 14.33
C ARG A 165 -7.29 12.76 12.82
N THR A 166 -6.17 12.59 12.14
CA THR A 166 -6.04 12.79 10.69
C THR A 166 -6.28 11.52 9.87
N ARG A 167 -6.54 10.39 10.54
CA ARG A 167 -6.64 9.05 9.94
C ARG A 167 -5.42 8.68 9.11
N SER A 168 -4.25 9.18 9.51
CA SER A 168 -2.97 8.87 8.87
C SER A 168 -2.55 7.43 9.18
N LEU A 169 -1.50 6.93 8.53
CA LEU A 169 -1.07 5.54 8.70
C LEU A 169 0.35 5.48 9.24
N CYS A 170 0.52 4.85 10.40
CA CYS A 170 1.81 4.51 10.98
C CYS A 170 2.16 3.06 10.63
N MET A 171 3.18 2.86 9.81
CA MET A 171 3.67 1.53 9.44
C MET A 171 4.85 1.16 10.33
N VAL A 172 4.64 0.17 11.20
CA VAL A 172 5.63 -0.30 12.16
C VAL A 172 6.73 -1.06 11.41
N PRO A 173 7.99 -0.62 11.50
CA PRO A 173 9.11 -1.25 10.83
C PRO A 173 9.49 -2.58 11.50
N LEU A 174 9.86 -3.59 10.73
CA LEU A 174 10.45 -4.82 11.27
C LEU A 174 11.97 -4.62 11.48
N ALA A 175 12.36 -3.51 12.07
CA ALA A 175 13.75 -3.19 12.38
C ALA A 175 13.98 -3.30 13.88
N ALA A 176 15.00 -4.06 14.29
CA ALA A 176 15.26 -4.33 15.70
C ALA A 176 15.51 -3.03 16.49
N GLU A 177 16.26 -2.08 15.94
CA GLU A 177 16.55 -0.79 16.58
C GLU A 177 15.30 0.07 16.83
N GLN A 178 14.23 -0.11 16.05
CA GLN A 178 13.01 0.68 16.14
C GLN A 178 11.89 -0.04 16.90
N SER A 179 11.77 -1.36 16.70
CA SER A 179 10.61 -2.13 17.16
C SER A 179 10.94 -3.24 18.15
N GLY A 180 12.22 -3.58 18.33
CA GLY A 180 12.66 -4.60 19.28
C GLY A 180 13.27 -5.85 18.65
N PRO A 181 14.09 -6.60 19.41
CA PRO A 181 14.83 -7.75 18.90
C PRO A 181 13.98 -9.01 18.66
N ALA A 182 12.71 -9.05 19.08
CA ALA A 182 11.85 -10.22 18.93
C ALA A 182 10.48 -9.87 18.34
N VAL A 183 9.79 -10.89 17.81
CA VAL A 183 8.41 -10.76 17.29
C VAL A 183 7.43 -10.20 18.33
N ARG A 184 7.65 -10.52 19.62
CA ARG A 184 6.82 -10.01 20.71
C ARG A 184 6.94 -8.50 20.87
N ASP A 185 8.16 -7.95 20.75
CA ASP A 185 8.37 -6.51 20.85
C ASP A 185 7.67 -5.78 19.70
N VAL A 186 7.75 -6.34 18.48
CA VAL A 186 7.01 -5.79 17.33
C VAL A 186 5.50 -5.82 17.57
N ALA A 187 4.98 -6.90 18.15
CA ALA A 187 3.57 -6.99 18.50
C ALA A 187 3.20 -5.98 19.61
N ASP A 188 4.07 -5.72 20.58
CA ASP A 188 3.87 -4.69 21.61
C ASP A 188 3.77 -3.29 20.98
N GLN A 189 4.62 -2.99 19.98
CA GLN A 189 4.54 -1.76 19.20
C GLN A 189 3.20 -1.60 18.48
N LEU A 190 2.72 -2.69 17.87
CA LEU A 190 1.44 -2.71 17.17
C LEU A 190 0.26 -2.52 18.13
N ASP A 191 0.29 -3.18 19.29
CA ASP A 191 -0.73 -3.05 20.34
C ASP A 191 -0.81 -1.61 20.88
N HIS A 192 0.34 -1.00 21.17
CA HIS A 192 0.41 0.37 21.69
C HIS A 192 -0.13 1.38 20.68
N ILE A 193 0.28 1.29 19.42
CA ILE A 193 -0.22 2.18 18.35
C ILE A 193 -1.71 1.94 18.10
N ARG A 194 -2.17 0.69 18.10
CA ARG A 194 -3.59 0.35 17.98
C ARG A 194 -4.41 0.98 19.11
N ALA A 195 -3.92 0.94 20.34
CA ALA A 195 -4.62 1.49 21.51
C ALA A 195 -4.79 3.02 21.44
N ILE A 196 -3.78 3.73 20.91
CA ILE A 196 -3.81 5.21 20.82
C ILE A 196 -4.47 5.70 19.53
N ALA A 197 -4.04 5.16 18.38
CA ALA A 197 -4.41 5.66 17.06
C ALA A 197 -5.57 4.92 16.40
N GLY A 198 -5.94 3.75 16.94
CA GLY A 198 -6.97 2.86 16.39
C GLY A 198 -6.43 1.86 15.35
N PRO A 199 -7.15 0.74 15.14
CA PRO A 199 -6.74 -0.30 14.20
C PRO A 199 -6.70 0.16 12.74
N GLU A 200 -7.37 1.26 12.39
CA GLU A 200 -7.28 1.84 11.05
C GLU A 200 -5.97 2.58 10.75
N CYS A 201 -5.19 2.92 11.77
CA CYS A 201 -4.02 3.81 11.68
C CYS A 201 -2.69 3.07 11.80
N VAL A 202 -2.70 1.74 11.85
CA VAL A 202 -1.51 0.90 12.02
C VAL A 202 -1.28 0.01 10.79
N GLY A 203 -0.02 -0.16 10.39
CA GLY A 203 0.41 -0.98 9.26
C GLY A 203 1.73 -1.68 9.52
N LEU A 204 2.16 -2.52 8.58
CA LEU A 204 3.46 -3.22 8.64
C LEU A 204 4.42 -2.67 7.60
N SER A 205 5.65 -2.36 8.02
CA SER A 205 6.74 -2.03 7.12
C SER A 205 7.83 -3.08 7.28
N GLY A 206 8.14 -3.84 6.22
CA GLY A 206 9.16 -4.87 6.30
C GLY A 206 10.56 -4.29 6.56
N THR A 207 10.85 -3.10 6.03
CA THR A 207 12.18 -2.48 6.07
C THR A 207 13.32 -3.45 5.74
N TYR A 208 13.02 -4.48 4.94
CA TYR A 208 14.01 -5.46 4.48
C TYR A 208 14.97 -4.79 3.50
N ASP A 209 16.17 -5.33 3.42
CA ASP A 209 17.27 -4.87 2.59
C ASP A 209 17.75 -3.42 2.89
N THR A 210 17.46 -2.90 4.08
CA THR A 210 17.95 -1.56 4.51
C THR A 210 19.19 -1.60 5.40
N GLY A 211 19.87 -2.75 5.50
CA GLY A 211 21.15 -2.91 6.23
C GLY A 211 21.07 -2.98 7.76
N GLY A 212 19.87 -2.82 8.35
CA GLY A 212 19.65 -2.92 9.80
C GLY A 212 19.43 -4.35 10.29
N ALA A 213 19.58 -4.56 11.61
CA ALA A 213 19.23 -5.84 12.23
C ALA A 213 17.71 -6.03 12.28
N TYR A 214 17.25 -7.26 12.02
CA TYR A 214 15.84 -7.64 12.12
C TYR A 214 15.53 -8.32 13.46
N PRO A 215 14.27 -8.29 13.93
CA PRO A 215 13.83 -9.16 15.01
C PRO A 215 14.13 -10.62 14.66
N ARG A 216 14.60 -11.40 15.65
CA ARG A 216 15.17 -12.75 15.42
C ARG A 216 14.23 -13.68 14.66
N GLU A 217 12.94 -13.65 14.97
CA GLU A 217 11.94 -14.50 14.34
C GLU A 217 11.41 -13.94 13.01
N LEU A 218 11.82 -12.72 12.61
CA LEU A 218 11.35 -11.98 11.44
C LEU A 218 12.48 -11.62 10.46
N ALA A 219 13.45 -12.53 10.30
CA ALA A 219 14.68 -12.31 9.53
C ALA A 219 14.46 -11.99 8.03
N ASP A 220 13.35 -12.45 7.44
CA ASP A 220 13.04 -12.25 6.03
C ASP A 220 11.52 -12.21 5.79
N PRO A 221 11.05 -11.77 4.60
CA PRO A 221 9.63 -11.65 4.29
C PRO A 221 8.81 -12.94 4.44
N SER A 222 9.39 -14.14 4.38
CA SER A 222 8.63 -15.38 4.61
C SER A 222 8.17 -15.54 6.06
N CYS A 223 8.71 -14.73 6.98
CA CYS A 223 8.43 -14.82 8.40
C CYS A 223 7.20 -14.03 8.87
N TYR A 224 6.54 -13.23 8.01
CA TYR A 224 5.31 -12.50 8.37
C TYR A 224 4.24 -13.35 9.09
N PRO A 225 3.99 -14.62 8.72
CA PRO A 225 3.00 -15.46 9.42
C PRO A 225 3.28 -15.64 10.91
N ARG A 226 4.54 -15.56 11.36
CA ARG A 226 4.90 -15.66 12.78
C ARG A 226 4.38 -14.47 13.59
N LEU A 227 4.48 -13.27 13.01
CA LEU A 227 3.91 -12.06 13.60
C LEU A 227 2.38 -12.13 13.62
N ILE A 228 1.76 -12.57 12.52
CA ILE A 228 0.30 -12.73 12.48
C ILE A 228 -0.18 -13.72 13.54
N ALA A 229 0.50 -14.86 13.70
CA ALA A 229 0.18 -15.83 14.75
C ALA A 229 0.33 -15.27 16.17
N GLU A 230 1.33 -14.40 16.41
CA GLU A 230 1.47 -13.67 17.67
C GLU A 230 0.28 -12.73 17.93
N LEU A 231 -0.12 -11.94 16.93
CA LEU A 231 -1.25 -11.02 17.05
C LEU A 231 -2.58 -11.75 17.29
N LEU A 232 -2.82 -12.85 16.58
CA LEU A 232 -4.02 -13.68 16.80
C LEU A 232 -4.05 -14.28 18.21
N ARG A 233 -2.90 -14.74 18.73
CA ARG A 233 -2.80 -15.21 20.13
C ARG A 233 -3.08 -14.12 21.17
N ARG A 234 -2.85 -12.85 20.81
CA ARG A 234 -3.16 -11.67 21.64
C ARG A 234 -4.62 -11.21 21.51
N GLY A 235 -5.44 -11.90 20.72
CA GLY A 235 -6.85 -11.55 20.53
C GLY A 235 -7.08 -10.43 19.52
N TRP A 236 -6.18 -10.24 18.55
CA TRP A 236 -6.51 -9.41 17.39
C TRP A 236 -7.61 -10.08 16.57
N GLU A 237 -8.63 -9.30 16.23
CA GLU A 237 -9.70 -9.78 15.36
C GLU A 237 -9.18 -9.97 13.93
N GLU A 238 -9.70 -10.97 13.21
CA GLU A 238 -9.31 -11.21 11.81
C GLU A 238 -9.51 -9.97 10.93
N SER A 239 -10.55 -9.18 11.24
CA SER A 239 -10.85 -7.92 10.56
C SER A 239 -9.78 -6.85 10.78
N GLU A 240 -9.19 -6.78 11.97
CA GLU A 240 -8.09 -5.86 12.29
C GLU A 240 -6.78 -6.32 11.65
N VAL A 241 -6.52 -7.64 11.63
CA VAL A 241 -5.38 -8.21 10.90
C VAL A 241 -5.49 -7.90 9.41
N ALA A 242 -6.70 -7.96 8.83
CA ALA A 242 -6.94 -7.59 7.44
C ALA A 242 -6.70 -6.09 7.18
N LEU A 243 -7.04 -5.22 8.14
CA LEU A 243 -6.71 -3.79 8.08
C LEU A 243 -5.19 -3.56 8.14
N LEU A 244 -4.52 -4.17 9.11
CA LEU A 244 -3.07 -4.07 9.36
C LEU A 244 -2.26 -4.48 8.13
N THR A 245 -2.60 -5.63 7.53
CA THR A 245 -1.83 -6.24 6.43
C THR A 245 -2.06 -5.54 5.09
N TRP A 246 -3.21 -4.89 4.90
CA TRP A 246 -3.57 -4.35 3.58
C TRP A 246 -4.62 -3.24 3.59
N GLY A 247 -5.70 -3.40 4.37
CA GLY A 247 -6.86 -2.52 4.31
C GLY A 247 -6.54 -1.05 4.59
N ASN A 248 -5.59 -0.79 5.49
CA ASN A 248 -5.16 0.56 5.83
C ASN A 248 -4.36 1.22 4.72
N VAL A 249 -3.48 0.47 4.04
CA VAL A 249 -2.75 0.96 2.87
C VAL A 249 -3.71 1.29 1.73
N GLN A 250 -4.69 0.41 1.46
CA GLN A 250 -5.77 0.67 0.49
C GLN A 250 -6.54 1.96 0.80
N ARG A 251 -6.85 2.18 2.08
CA ARG A 251 -7.57 3.37 2.54
C ARG A 251 -6.77 4.64 2.29
N VAL A 252 -5.48 4.65 2.61
CA VAL A 252 -4.59 5.79 2.35
C VAL A 252 -4.45 6.05 0.84
N LEU A 253 -4.29 5.00 0.03
CA LEU A 253 -4.19 5.13 -1.43
C LEU A 253 -5.46 5.66 -2.10
N ARG A 254 -6.64 5.43 -1.51
CA ARG A 254 -7.90 6.03 -1.99
C ARG A 254 -7.99 7.52 -1.67
N GLY A 255 -7.14 8.01 -0.75
CA GLY A 255 -7.17 9.38 -0.28
C GLY A 255 -8.46 9.72 0.49
N PRO A 256 -8.76 11.01 0.69
CA PRO A 256 -10.03 11.43 1.28
C PRO A 256 -11.16 10.94 0.39
N ARG A 257 -12.16 10.30 1.00
CA ARG A 257 -13.37 9.85 0.29
C ARG A 257 -13.99 11.08 -0.37
N SER A 258 -13.90 11.18 -1.69
CA SER A 258 -14.68 12.20 -2.42
C SER A 258 -16.12 12.07 -1.93
N PRO A 259 -16.79 13.18 -1.53
CA PRO A 259 -18.20 13.11 -1.22
C PRO A 259 -18.85 12.47 -2.44
N ARG A 260 -19.54 11.33 -2.23
CA ARG A 260 -20.33 10.71 -3.29
C ARG A 260 -21.18 11.83 -3.84
N THR A 261 -20.90 12.28 -5.07
CA THR A 261 -21.89 12.98 -5.86
C THR A 261 -23.08 12.04 -5.89
N ARG A 262 -24.13 12.37 -5.13
CA ARG A 262 -25.43 11.74 -5.31
C ARG A 262 -25.81 12.09 -6.75
N SER A 263 -25.52 11.19 -7.69
CA SER A 263 -26.27 11.20 -8.94
C SER A 263 -27.71 11.01 -8.52
N SER A 264 -28.51 12.06 -8.72
CA SER A 264 -29.94 12.09 -8.50
C SER A 264 -30.60 11.19 -9.54
N SER A 265 -30.58 9.89 -9.29
CA SER A 265 -31.44 8.90 -9.94
C SER A 265 -31.60 7.71 -9.00
N ALA A 266 -32.11 7.98 -7.79
CA ALA A 266 -32.52 6.94 -6.86
C ALA A 266 -33.98 6.54 -7.16
N GLY A 267 -34.16 5.44 -7.88
CA GLY A 267 -35.39 4.65 -7.77
C GLY A 267 -35.47 3.97 -6.39
N PRO A 268 -36.66 3.51 -5.96
CA PRO A 268 -36.88 3.04 -4.59
C PRO A 268 -36.00 1.82 -4.28
N ARG A 269 -35.31 1.85 -3.14
CA ARG A 269 -34.53 0.71 -2.64
C ARG A 269 -35.49 -0.41 -2.22
N PRO A 270 -35.28 -1.67 -2.63
CA PRO A 270 -36.09 -2.77 -2.14
C PRO A 270 -35.76 -3.05 -0.67
N ARG A 271 -36.81 -3.39 0.10
CA ARG A 271 -36.70 -3.78 1.52
C ARG A 271 -35.88 -5.06 1.67
N ARG A 272 -35.01 -5.12 2.69
CA ARG A 272 -34.25 -6.32 3.06
C ARG A 272 -35.19 -7.43 3.53
N PRO A 273 -35.06 -8.67 3.04
CA PRO A 273 -35.69 -9.81 3.69
C PRO A 273 -34.87 -10.26 4.89
N SER A 274 -35.56 -10.62 5.97
CA SER A 274 -35.03 -11.29 7.15
C SER A 274 -35.03 -12.80 6.92
N GLY A 275 -33.87 -13.46 6.98
CA GLY A 275 -33.79 -14.93 6.93
C GLY A 275 -32.44 -15.47 6.46
N ASN A 276 -32.05 -16.62 7.00
CA ASN A 276 -30.73 -17.27 6.97
C ASN A 276 -29.97 -17.25 5.62
N TRP A 277 -28.68 -16.91 5.71
CA TRP A 277 -27.77 -16.75 4.58
C TRP A 277 -27.31 -18.09 4.01
N THR A 278 -27.71 -18.40 2.77
CA THR A 278 -27.11 -19.45 1.93
C THR A 278 -26.00 -18.87 1.04
N ALA A 279 -25.12 -19.72 0.50
CA ALA A 279 -23.98 -19.33 -0.34
C ALA A 279 -24.37 -18.47 -1.57
N GLU A 280 -25.57 -18.65 -2.11
CA GLU A 280 -26.10 -17.83 -3.20
C GLU A 280 -26.46 -16.40 -2.74
N GLY A 281 -26.88 -16.24 -1.48
CA GLY A 281 -27.17 -14.93 -0.88
C GLY A 281 -25.92 -14.05 -0.70
N LEU A 282 -24.74 -14.67 -0.51
CA LEU A 282 -23.46 -13.96 -0.47
C LEU A 282 -23.03 -13.47 -1.86
N SER A 283 -23.28 -14.26 -2.92
CA SER A 283 -23.01 -13.84 -4.30
C SER A 283 -23.90 -12.68 -4.72
N ALA A 284 -25.20 -12.70 -4.36
CA ALA A 284 -26.12 -11.62 -4.69
C ALA A 284 -25.81 -10.31 -3.94
N ALA A 285 -25.37 -10.40 -2.67
CA ALA A 285 -24.90 -9.24 -1.92
C ALA A 285 -23.56 -8.68 -2.46
N TRP A 286 -22.71 -9.55 -3.00
CA TRP A 286 -21.45 -9.23 -3.65
C TRP A 286 -21.63 -8.50 -5.00
N ASP A 287 -22.55 -8.96 -5.84
CA ASP A 287 -22.85 -8.32 -7.13
C ASP A 287 -23.51 -6.95 -6.95
N ALA A 288 -24.38 -6.81 -5.94
CA ALA A 288 -24.99 -5.53 -5.56
C ALA A 288 -23.99 -4.51 -4.99
N TRP A 289 -22.88 -4.96 -4.39
CA TRP A 289 -21.82 -4.09 -3.86
C TRP A 289 -20.82 -3.66 -4.92
N THR A 290 -20.58 -4.50 -5.93
CA THR A 290 -19.60 -4.26 -7.01
C THR A 290 -20.19 -3.63 -8.27
N GLY A 291 -21.53 -3.51 -8.35
CA GLY A 291 -22.21 -2.87 -9.47
C GLY A 291 -22.17 -3.68 -10.77
N ARG A 292 -21.93 -4.98 -10.70
CA ARG A 292 -21.98 -5.87 -11.87
C ARG A 292 -23.42 -6.31 -12.12
N THR A 293 -23.88 -6.16 -13.35
CA THR A 293 -25.06 -6.88 -13.84
C THR A 293 -24.68 -8.35 -14.10
N PRO A 294 -25.45 -9.34 -13.61
CA PRO A 294 -25.17 -10.74 -13.89
C PRO A 294 -25.32 -11.02 -15.38
N VAL A 295 -24.31 -11.64 -15.98
CA VAL A 295 -24.41 -12.22 -17.32
C VAL A 295 -25.08 -13.60 -17.18
N PRO A 296 -26.17 -13.92 -17.91
CA PRO A 296 -26.80 -15.22 -17.78
C PRO A 296 -25.86 -16.31 -18.31
N ARG A 297 -25.62 -17.34 -17.47
CA ARG A 297 -24.91 -18.56 -17.88
C ARG A 297 -25.81 -19.36 -18.83
N ALA A 298 -25.32 -19.63 -20.04
CA ALA A 298 -25.95 -20.60 -20.94
C ALA A 298 -25.80 -22.03 -20.37
N PRO A 299 -26.83 -22.89 -20.46
CA PRO A 299 -26.74 -24.27 -19.99
C PRO A 299 -25.94 -25.13 -20.96
N TRP A 300 -24.90 -25.78 -20.46
CA TRP A 300 -24.24 -26.88 -21.15
C TRP A 300 -25.13 -28.12 -20.99
N ALA A 301 -25.87 -28.47 -22.04
CA ALA A 301 -26.59 -29.74 -22.10
C ALA A 301 -25.63 -30.84 -22.58
N LEU A 302 -25.54 -31.90 -21.79
CA LEU A 302 -24.96 -33.19 -22.16
C LEU A 302 -25.58 -33.72 -23.47
N ALA A 303 -24.74 -34.18 -24.39
CA ALA A 303 -25.14 -35.14 -25.40
C ALA A 303 -24.01 -36.16 -25.63
N HIS A 304 -24.08 -37.26 -24.90
CA HIS A 304 -23.47 -38.53 -25.28
C HIS A 304 -24.11 -39.02 -26.59
N ARG A 305 -23.33 -39.20 -27.66
CA ARG A 305 -23.54 -40.26 -28.67
C ARG A 305 -22.21 -40.60 -29.37
N GLY A 306 -21.80 -41.85 -29.28
CA GLY A 306 -21.14 -42.57 -30.38
C GLY A 306 -21.95 -43.85 -30.65
N PRO A 307 -21.51 -44.78 -31.51
CA PRO A 307 -20.82 -44.62 -32.80
C PRO A 307 -21.52 -45.42 -33.94
N ALA A 308 -21.35 -45.01 -35.20
CA ALA A 308 -21.57 -45.79 -36.43
C ALA A 308 -21.04 -44.90 -37.58
N GLY A 309 -20.27 -45.30 -38.59
CA GLY A 309 -19.93 -46.60 -39.15
C GLY A 309 -19.85 -46.40 -40.67
N TRP A 310 -18.72 -46.82 -41.28
CA TRP A 310 -18.51 -47.03 -42.73
C TRP A 310 -18.36 -45.76 -43.60
N GLY A 311 -17.41 -45.62 -44.52
CA GLY A 311 -16.33 -46.48 -45.00
C GLY A 311 -15.68 -45.88 -46.27
N ARG A 312 -14.44 -46.30 -46.57
CA ARG A 312 -13.67 -46.16 -47.85
C ARG A 312 -13.40 -44.70 -48.28
N MET A 313 -12.32 -44.33 -48.96
CA MET A 313 -11.30 -45.00 -49.76
C MET A 313 -10.16 -43.98 -49.99
N GLY A 314 -8.91 -44.40 -50.13
CA GLY A 314 -7.87 -43.55 -50.76
C GLY A 314 -6.49 -43.62 -50.11
N ARG A 315 -5.74 -44.67 -50.47
CA ARG A 315 -4.27 -44.66 -50.35
C ARG A 315 -3.70 -43.74 -51.44
N CYS A 316 -2.70 -42.93 -51.10
CA CYS A 316 -1.57 -42.67 -51.96
C CYS A 316 -0.31 -42.65 -51.09
N ALA A 317 0.63 -43.52 -51.45
CA ALA A 317 1.97 -43.65 -50.91
C ALA A 317 2.97 -42.89 -51.80
N GLY A 318 4.14 -42.60 -51.23
CA GLY A 318 5.38 -42.16 -51.91
C GLY A 318 6.07 -41.08 -51.06
N SER A 319 7.03 -41.35 -50.18
CA SER A 319 8.41 -41.86 -50.32
C SER A 319 9.42 -40.86 -50.92
N ALA A 320 10.57 -40.73 -50.22
CA ALA A 320 11.84 -40.06 -50.57
C ALA A 320 11.81 -38.51 -50.49
N ASP A 321 12.71 -37.78 -49.82
CA ASP A 321 13.99 -38.05 -49.14
C ASP A 321 14.13 -37.10 -47.94
#